data_AF-A0A5K0W2C7-F1
#
_entry.id   AF-A0A5K0W2C7-F1
#
_cell.length_a   1.000
_cell.length_b   1.000
_cell.length_c   1.000
_cell.angle_alpha   90.00
_cell.angle_beta   90.00
_cell.angle_gamma   90.00
#
_symmetry.space_group_name_H-M   'P 1'
#
loop_
_entity.id
_entity.type
_entity.pdbx_description
1 polymer ?
#
loop_
_entity_poly.entity_id
_entity_poly.type
_entity_poly.pdbx_seq_one_letter_code
_entity_poly.pdbx_strand_id
1 'polypeptide(L)' 'FSYCAICCLSLLHRLDKINVGKAVEYIVSCKNFDGGFGCTPGAESHAGQ' A
#
# COMPACT_ATOMS: atom_id res chain seq x y z
N PHE A 1 4.57 -3.73 -5.23
CA PHE A 1 4.67 -2.56 -6.16
C PHE A 1 4.38 -1.22 -5.47
N SER A 2 3.22 -1.05 -4.82
CA SER A 2 2.83 0.23 -4.18
C SER A 2 3.83 0.74 -3.13
N TYR A 3 4.40 -0.16 -2.32
CA TYR A 3 5.45 0.20 -1.35
C TYR A 3 6.66 0.84 -2.04
N CYS A 4 7.25 0.18 -3.04
CA CYS A 4 8.41 0.70 -3.77
C CYS A 4 8.11 2.06 -4.41
N ALA A 5 6.93 2.23 -5.03
CA ALA A 5 6.54 3.49 -5.63
C ALA A 5 6.45 4.63 -4.60
N ILE A 6 5.78 4.39 -3.47
CA ILE A 6 5.64 5.39 -2.39
C ILE A 6 7.00 5.70 -1.75
N CYS A 7 7.84 4.69 -1.51
CA CYS A 7 9.20 4.88 -1.00
C CYS A 7 10.04 5.75 -1.93
N CYS A 8 10.06 5.45 -3.24
CA CYS A 8 10.77 6.25 -4.23
C CYS A 8 10.26 7.71 -4.24
N LEU A 9 8.95 7.92 -4.24
CA LEU A 9 8.36 9.27 -4.20
C LEU A 9 8.68 10.01 -2.89
N SER A 10 8.72 9.30 -1.76
CA SER A 10 9.11 9.86 -0.48
C SER A 10 10.57 10.31 -0.49
N LEU A 11 11.48 9.47 -1.00
CA LEU A 11 12.91 9.79 -1.12
C LEU A 11 13.15 10.99 -2.06
N LEU A 12 12.34 11.12 -3.11
CA LEU A 12 12.44 12.23 -4.06
C LEU A 12 11.71 13.50 -3.60
N HIS A 13 11.03 13.48 -2.45
CA HIS A 13 10.14 14.57 -2.00
C HIS A 13 9.10 14.94 -3.07
N ARG A 14 8.42 13.92 -3.61
CA ARG A 14 7.42 14.04 -4.68
C ARG A 14 6.09 13.31 -4.38
N LEU A 15 5.76 13.13 -3.10
CA LEU A 15 4.48 12.53 -2.71
C LEU A 15 3.26 13.32 -3.19
N ASP A 16 3.43 14.62 -3.48
CA ASP A 16 2.43 15.48 -4.12
C ASP A 16 2.01 15.02 -5.53
N LYS A 17 2.79 14.11 -6.16
CA LYS A 17 2.48 13.57 -7.49
C LYS A 17 1.45 12.45 -7.48
N ILE A 18 1.06 11.97 -6.31
CA ILE A 18 0.03 10.94 -6.18
C ILE A 18 -1.07 11.41 -5.21
N ASN A 19 -2.24 10.79 -5.34
CA ASN A 19 -3.27 10.93 -4.31
C ASN A 19 -2.94 9.97 -3.15
N VAL A 20 -2.27 10.49 -2.12
CA VAL A 20 -1.90 9.73 -0.93
C VAL A 20 -3.12 9.15 -0.22
N GLY A 21 -4.24 9.89 -0.17
CA GLY A 21 -5.49 9.41 0.42
C GLY A 21 -5.99 8.13 -0.25
N LYS A 22 -6.07 8.12 -1.59
CA LYS A 22 -6.45 6.93 -2.36
C LYS A 22 -5.46 5.78 -2.19
N ALA A 23 -4.17 6.06 -2.07
CA ALA A 23 -3.17 5.03 -1.80
C ALA A 23 -3.37 4.39 -0.43
N VAL A 24 -3.70 5.19 0.60
CA VAL A 24 -4.03 4.69 1.94
C VAL A 24 -5.32 3.87 1.90
N GLU A 25 -6.38 4.35 1.25
CA GLU A 25 -7.64 3.61 1.09
C GLU A 25 -7.41 2.23 0.45
N TYR A 26 -6.59 2.18 -0.60
CA TYR A 26 -6.23 0.91 -1.23
C TYR A 26 -5.48 -0.02 -0.27
N ILE A 27 -4.45 0.46 0.44
CA ILE A 27 -3.69 -0.34 1.40
C ILE A 27 -4.62 -0.86 2.52
N VAL A 28 -5.51 -0.02 3.04
CA VAL A 28 -6.50 -0.40 4.06
C VAL A 28 -7.44 -1.49 3.54
N SER A 29 -7.85 -1.43 2.27
CA SER A 29 -8.70 -2.47 1.66
C SER A 29 -8.01 -3.82 1.49
N CYS A 30 -6.67 -3.88 1.61
CA CYS A 30 -5.91 -5.13 1.62
C CYS A 30 -5.79 -5.77 3.02
N LYS A 31 -6.28 -5.13 4.08
CA LYS A 31 -6.22 -5.67 5.45
C LYS A 31 -7.26 -6.77 5.65
N ASN A 32 -6.81 -7.91 6.16
CA ASN A 32 -7.65 -9.08 6.46
C ASN A 32 -8.06 -9.15 7.94
N PHE A 33 -8.95 -10.10 8.25
CA PHE A 33 -9.52 -10.29 9.60
C PHE A 33 -8.46 -10.62 10.66
N ASP A 34 -7.38 -11.27 10.26
CA ASP A 34 -6.22 -11.64 11.09
C ASP A 34 -5.29 -10.45 11.35
N GLY A 35 -5.58 -9.28 10.77
CA GLY A 35 -4.77 -8.08 10.86
C GLY A 35 -3.61 -8.02 9.87
N GLY A 36 -3.37 -9.08 9.11
CA GLY A 36 -2.40 -9.12 8.03
C GLY A 36 -2.87 -8.38 6.79
N PHE A 37 -1.96 -8.21 5.83
CA PHE A 37 -2.25 -7.57 4.54
C PHE A 37 -1.96 -8.54 3.41
N GLY A 38 -2.85 -8.57 2.42
CA GLY A 38 -2.62 -9.25 1.15
C GLY A 38 -2.09 -8.32 0.05
N CYS A 39 -1.58 -8.91 -1.02
CA CYS A 39 -1.11 -8.23 -2.25
C CYS A 39 -2.15 -7.30 -2.88
N THR A 40 -3.41 -7.70 -2.75
CA THR A 40 -4.61 -7.07 -3.32
C THR A 40 -5.78 -7.33 -2.38
N PRO A 41 -6.87 -6.55 -2.43
CA PRO A 41 -8.04 -6.80 -1.59
C PRO A 41 -8.57 -8.24 -1.75
N GLY A 42 -8.79 -8.92 -0.63
CA GLY A 42 -9.26 -10.30 -0.59
C GLY A 42 -8.18 -11.37 -0.80
N ALA A 43 -6.92 -11.01 -1.05
CA ALA A 43 -5.82 -11.98 -1.04
C ALA A 43 -5.46 -12.40 0.38
N GLU A 44 -4.89 -13.60 0.53
CA GLU A 44 -4.36 -14.09 1.81
C GLU A 44 -3.32 -13.13 2.40
N SER A 45 -3.32 -13.04 3.73
CA SER A 45 -2.31 -12.29 4.48
C SER A 45 -0.92 -12.86 4.26
N HIS A 46 0.00 -12.04 3.74
CA HIS A 46 1.37 -12.46 3.48
C HIS A 46 2.35 -11.33 3.72
N ALA A 47 3.30 -11.50 4.64
CA ALA A 47 4.15 -10.42 5.14
C ALA A 47 5.20 -9.89 4.14
N GLY A 48 5.49 -10.63 3.06
CA GLY A 48 6.52 -10.25 2.07
C GLY A 48 6.03 -10.33 0.63
N GLN A 49 5.30 -9.31 0.17
CA GLN A 49 4.77 -9.16 -1.19
C GLN A 49 5.11 -7.80 -1.81
#